data_AF-A0A0F2QQI1-F1
#
_entry.id   AF-A0A0F2QQI1-F1
#
_cell.length_a   1.000
_cell.length_b   1.000
_cell.length_c   1.000
_cell.angle_alpha   90.00
_cell.angle_beta   90.00
_cell.angle_gamma   90.00
#
_symmetry.space_group_name_H-M   'P 1'
#
loop_
_entity.id
_entity.type
_entity.pdbx_description
1 polymer ?
#
loop_
_entity_poly.entity_id
_entity_poly.type
_entity_poly.pdbx_seq_one_letter_code
_entity_poly.pdbx_strand_id
1 'polypeptide(L)'
;MAGNKERSRFSDPIATRGNTGLCVEVHDLAASKLAAYREKDKEFVRLLLIEKMIDVKGLFERVGSLNIEEQLRERLLRWVRITVEELEIHL
;
A
#
# COMPACT_ATOMS: atom_id res chain seq x y z
N MET A 1 1.15 31.09 -16.16
CA MET A 1 1.05 30.15 -15.01
C MET A 1 0.32 28.90 -15.48
N ALA A 2 1.05 27.81 -15.68
CA ALA A 2 0.48 26.47 -15.80
C ALA A 2 1.51 25.51 -15.18
N GLY A 3 1.32 25.21 -13.89
CA GLY A 3 2.17 24.29 -13.15
C GLY A 3 1.85 22.87 -13.58
N ASN A 4 2.71 22.30 -14.44
CA ASN A 4 2.66 20.89 -14.80
C ASN A 4 3.25 20.08 -13.64
N LYS A 5 2.41 19.47 -12.82
CA LYS A 5 2.85 18.51 -11.78
C LYS A 5 3.08 17.18 -12.47
N GLU A 6 4.33 16.96 -12.87
CA GLU A 6 4.86 15.72 -13.40
C GLU A 6 4.58 14.58 -12.40
N ARG A 7 3.50 13.82 -12.64
CA ARG A 7 3.19 12.62 -11.89
C ARG A 7 4.12 11.53 -12.40
N SER A 8 5.19 11.32 -11.63
CA SER A 8 6.27 10.38 -11.88
C SER A 8 5.76 9.03 -12.41
N ARG A 9 6.22 8.69 -13.62
CA ARG A 9 6.17 7.35 -14.19
C ARG A 9 7.04 6.45 -13.33
N PHE A 10 6.47 5.35 -12.84
CA PHE A 10 7.25 4.15 -12.60
C PHE A 10 6.79 3.13 -13.64
N SER A 11 7.62 3.01 -14.67
CA SER A 11 7.55 1.97 -15.67
C SER A 11 8.43 0.83 -15.17
N ASP A 12 7.80 -0.29 -14.82
CA ASP A 12 8.45 -1.60 -14.79
C ASP A 12 7.62 -2.56 -15.64
N PRO A 13 7.93 -2.73 -16.94
CA PRO A 13 7.42 -3.84 -17.73
C PRO A 13 8.37 -5.03 -17.54
N ILE A 14 8.34 -5.67 -16.37
CA ILE A 14 9.02 -6.95 -16.16
C ILE A 14 7.93 -8.02 -16.12
N ALA A 15 7.61 -8.52 -17.31
CA ALA A 15 6.83 -9.72 -17.47
C ALA A 15 7.49 -10.87 -16.70
N THR A 16 6.86 -11.31 -15.61
CA THR A 16 7.09 -12.66 -15.06
C THR A 16 5.73 -13.33 -14.88
N ARG A 17 5.38 -14.13 -15.91
CA ARG A 17 4.53 -15.33 -15.87
C ARG A 17 3.60 -15.48 -14.66
N GLY A 18 2.31 -15.18 -14.87
CA GLY A 18 1.24 -16.12 -14.46
C GLY A 18 0.59 -15.98 -13.08
N ASN A 19 0.40 -14.78 -12.50
CA ASN A 19 -0.47 -14.66 -11.31
C ASN A 19 -1.31 -13.35 -11.22
N THR A 20 -1.69 -12.76 -12.35
CA THR A 20 -2.41 -11.47 -12.44
C THR A 20 -3.80 -11.44 -11.76
N GLY A 21 -4.29 -12.55 -11.20
CA GLY A 21 -5.56 -12.60 -10.45
C GLY A 21 -5.50 -12.05 -9.02
N LEU A 22 -4.36 -12.11 -8.32
CA LEU A 22 -4.34 -11.85 -6.87
C LEU A 22 -3.90 -10.43 -6.48
N CYS A 23 -3.08 -9.73 -7.28
CA CYS A 23 -2.51 -8.47 -6.81
C CYS A 23 -3.61 -7.43 -6.48
N VAL A 24 -4.60 -7.20 -7.35
CA VAL A 24 -5.65 -6.19 -7.07
C VAL A 24 -6.46 -6.53 -5.82
N GLU A 25 -6.82 -7.80 -5.65
CA GLU A 25 -7.59 -8.27 -4.49
C GLU A 25 -6.78 -8.21 -3.19
N VAL A 26 -5.49 -8.54 -3.21
CA VAL A 26 -4.65 -8.57 -2.00
C VAL A 26 -4.36 -7.15 -1.49
N HIS A 27 -4.24 -6.14 -2.37
CA HIS A 27 -4.16 -4.73 -1.93
C HIS A 27 -5.45 -4.27 -1.26
N ASP A 28 -6.60 -4.63 -1.82
CA ASP A 28 -7.91 -4.25 -1.28
C ASP A 28 -8.19 -4.97 0.05
N LEU A 29 -7.78 -6.25 0.14
CA LEU A 29 -7.77 -7.02 1.37
C LEU A 29 -6.87 -6.38 2.42
N ALA A 30 -5.64 -6.02 2.05
CA ALA A 30 -4.69 -5.36 2.95
C ALA A 30 -5.24 -4.01 3.45
N ALA A 31 -5.82 -3.20 2.57
CA ALA A 31 -6.45 -1.93 2.93
C ALA A 31 -7.63 -2.14 3.87
N SER A 32 -8.49 -3.13 3.60
CA SER A 32 -9.63 -3.48 4.45
C SER A 32 -9.21 -4.02 5.82
N LYS A 33 -8.15 -4.84 5.89
CA LYS A 33 -7.56 -5.35 7.14
C LYS A 33 -6.91 -4.22 7.92
N LEU A 34 -6.17 -3.35 7.24
CA LEU A 34 -5.54 -2.18 7.84
C LEU A 34 -6.59 -1.21 8.42
N ALA A 35 -7.72 -1.04 7.74
CA ALA A 35 -8.85 -0.23 8.21
C ALA A 35 -9.49 -0.77 9.50
N ALA A 36 -9.43 -2.08 9.74
CA ALA A 36 -9.85 -2.66 11.03
C ALA A 36 -8.91 -2.29 12.19
N TYR A 37 -7.70 -1.79 11.89
CA TYR A 37 -6.72 -1.21 12.81
C TYR A 37 -6.39 -2.07 14.05
N ARG A 38 -6.40 -3.41 13.92
CA ARG A 38 -5.96 -4.32 14.99
C ARG A 38 -4.49 -4.64 14.85
N GLU A 39 -3.86 -5.01 15.97
CA GLU A 39 -2.43 -5.33 15.99
C GLU A 39 -2.07 -6.47 15.04
N LYS A 40 -2.86 -7.54 15.02
CA LYS A 40 -2.67 -8.66 14.10
C LYS A 40 -2.82 -8.29 12.62
N ASP A 41 -3.76 -7.39 12.31
CA ASP A 41 -3.97 -6.93 10.94
C ASP A 41 -2.79 -6.08 10.43
N LYS A 42 -2.19 -5.25 11.30
CA LYS A 42 -0.96 -4.50 10.97
C LYS A 42 0.20 -5.43 10.65
N GLU A 43 0.41 -6.48 11.46
CA GLU A 43 1.46 -7.47 11.21
C GLU A 43 1.22 -8.22 9.90
N PHE A 44 -0.03 -8.61 9.61
CA PHE A 44 -0.40 -9.24 8.36
C PHE A 44 -0.08 -8.35 7.14
N VAL A 45 -0.44 -7.07 7.19
CA VAL A 45 -0.15 -6.12 6.10
C VAL A 45 1.35 -5.87 5.95
N ARG A 46 2.10 -5.82 7.06
CA ARG A 46 3.56 -5.72 7.06
C ARG A 46 4.21 -6.93 6.38
N LEU A 47 3.76 -8.14 6.70
CA LEU A 47 4.20 -9.37 6.04
C LEU A 47 3.94 -9.34 4.53
N LEU A 48 2.77 -8.86 4.10
CA LEU A 48 2.47 -8.71 2.67
C LEU A 48 3.42 -7.72 1.96
N LEU A 49 3.83 -6.65 2.65
CA LEU A 49 4.84 -5.71 2.14
C LEU A 49 6.23 -6.34 2.07
N ILE A 50 6.64 -7.10 3.10
CA ILE A 50 7.93 -7.82 3.15
C ILE A 50 8.02 -8.85 2.02
N GLU A 51 6.97 -9.64 1.83
CA GLU A 51 6.88 -10.66 0.78
C GLU A 51 6.71 -10.05 -0.63
N LYS A 52 6.67 -8.71 -0.74
CA LYS A 52 6.43 -7.95 -1.98
C LYS A 52 5.15 -8.39 -2.71
N MET A 53 4.17 -8.89 -1.96
CA MET A 53 2.85 -9.33 -2.47
C MET A 53 1.94 -8.14 -2.76
N ILE A 54 2.18 -7.01 -2.08
CA ILE A 54 1.53 -5.72 -2.32
C ILE A 54 2.58 -4.61 -2.49
N ASP A 55 2.26 -3.66 -3.35
CA ASP A 55 3.03 -2.45 -3.59
C ASP A 55 2.54 -1.31 -2.69
N VAL A 56 3.50 -0.50 -2.23
CA VAL A 56 3.25 0.64 -1.35
C VAL A 56 2.31 1.65 -1.99
N LYS A 57 2.47 1.95 -3.29
CA LYS A 57 1.62 2.91 -3.99
C LYS A 57 0.21 2.37 -4.15
N GLY A 58 0.10 1.09 -4.53
CA GLY A 58 -1.20 0.42 -4.61
C GLY A 58 -1.94 0.45 -3.28
N LEU A 59 -1.24 0.19 -2.17
CA LEU A 59 -1.83 0.25 -0.83
C LEU A 59 -2.23 1.68 -0.45
N PHE A 60 -1.40 2.69 -0.74
CA PHE A 60 -1.71 4.10 -0.50
C PHE A 60 -2.95 4.56 -1.25
N GLU A 61 -3.07 4.21 -2.54
CA GLU A 61 -4.24 4.55 -3.36
C GLU A 61 -5.52 3.87 -2.85
N ARG A 62 -5.43 2.60 -2.40
CA ARG A 62 -6.55 1.87 -1.81
C ARG A 62 -6.99 2.48 -0.49
N VAL A 63 -6.05 2.72 0.43
CA VAL A 63 -6.33 3.38 1.72
C VAL A 63 -6.88 4.79 1.51
N GLY A 64 -6.38 5.52 0.50
CA GLY A 64 -6.90 6.83 0.09
C GLY A 64 -8.30 6.79 -0.53
N SER A 65 -8.71 5.66 -1.10
CA SER A 65 -10.03 5.47 -1.71
C SER A 65 -11.07 4.88 -0.75
N LEU A 66 -10.67 4.31 0.38
CA LEU A 66 -11.60 3.79 1.39
C LEU A 66 -12.51 4.90 1.92
N ASN A 67 -13.80 4.63 2.10
CA ASN A 67 -14.71 5.61 2.71
C ASN A 67 -14.71 5.50 4.24
N ILE A 68 -13.60 5.89 4.88
CA ILE A 68 -13.40 5.89 6.33
C ILE A 68 -13.18 7.32 6.86
N GLU A 69 -13.26 7.49 8.18
CA GLU A 69 -12.99 8.77 8.85
C GLU A 69 -11.60 9.33 8.47
N GLU A 70 -11.53 10.64 8.22
CA GLU A 70 -10.30 11.31 7.78
C GLU A 70 -9.14 11.12 8.77
N GLN A 71 -9.42 11.24 10.08
CA GLN A 71 -8.42 11.01 11.13
C GLN A 71 -7.87 9.59 11.12
N LEU A 72 -8.75 8.60 10.92
CA LEU A 72 -8.33 7.21 10.80
C LEU A 72 -7.49 7.02 9.54
N ARG A 73 -7.94 7.53 8.39
CA ARG A 73 -7.20 7.46 7.12
C ARG A 73 -5.79 8.02 7.26
N GLU A 74 -5.63 9.22 7.79
CA GLU A 74 -4.31 9.83 8.01
C GLU A 74 -3.44 8.98 8.92
N ARG A 75 -4.02 8.38 9.96
CA ARG A 75 -3.33 7.46 10.86
C ARG A 75 -2.85 6.20 10.14
N LEU A 76 -3.67 5.64 9.24
CA LEU A 76 -3.28 4.47 8.43
C LEU A 76 -2.16 4.83 7.46
N LEU A 77 -2.29 5.93 6.71
CA LEU A 77 -1.28 6.39 5.75
C LEU A 77 0.07 6.67 6.45
N ARG A 78 0.02 7.31 7.62
CA ARG A 78 1.21 7.52 8.45
C ARG A 78 1.86 6.20 8.87
N TRP A 79 1.06 5.22 9.29
CA TRP A 79 1.58 3.90 9.68
C TRP A 79 2.21 3.16 8.49
N VAL A 80 1.58 3.18 7.32
CA VAL A 80 2.14 2.57 6.10
C VAL A 80 3.49 3.21 5.78
N ARG A 81 3.57 4.54 5.80
CA ARG A 81 4.80 5.27 5.56
C ARG A 81 5.93 4.85 6.52
N ILE A 82 5.67 4.86 7.83
CA ILE A 82 6.68 4.47 8.83
C ILE A 82 7.12 3.02 8.61
N THR A 83 6.19 2.12 8.31
CA THR A 83 6.48 0.70 8.10
C THR A 83 7.33 0.50 6.85
N VAL A 84 7.04 1.21 5.76
CA VAL A 84 7.83 1.15 4.53
C VAL A 84 9.24 1.70 4.76
N GLU A 85 9.36 2.88 5.40
CA GLU A 85 10.66 3.46 5.74
C GLU A 85 11.48 2.50 6.63
N GLU A 86 10.84 1.83 7.62
CA GLU A 86 11.49 0.81 8.45
C GLU A 86 11.98 -0.38 7.61
N LEU A 87 11.14 -0.89 6.71
CA LEU A 87 11.48 -2.04 5.86
C LEU A 87 12.59 -1.71 4.86
N GLU A 88 12.63 -0.50 4.31
CA GLU A 88 13.69 -0.03 3.41
C GLU A 88 15.04 0.12 4.13
N ILE A 89 15.06 0.41 5.43
CA ILE A 89 16.29 0.48 6.24
C ILE A 89 16.90 -0.92 6.49
N HIS A 90 16.07 -1.97 6.46
CA HIS A 90 16.48 -3.35 6.73
C HIS A 90 16.73 -4.21 5.48
N LEU A 91 16.58 -3.65 4.27
CA LEU A 91 16.85 -4.29 2.98
C LEU A 91 18.18 -3.82 2.37
#